data_AF-A0A0B2SDA2-F1
#
_entry.id   AF-A0A0B2SDA2-F1
#
_cell.length_a   1.000
_cell.length_b   1.000
_cell.length_c   1.000
_cell.angle_alpha   90.00
_cell.angle_beta   90.00
_cell.angle_gamma   90.00
#
_symmetry.space_group_name_H-M   'P 1'
#
loop_
_entity.id
_entity.type
_entity.pdbx_description
1 polymer ?
#
loop_
_entity_poly.entity_id
_entity_poly.type
_entity_poly.pdbx_seq_one_letter_code
_entity_poly.pdbx_strand_id
1 'polypeptide(L)' 'LTQFMHMSITNKKNIDASIKNLEVHVGQLAKQLSKHGSGSFLANTQVNLKEQCKAIKTRWGTMVGLKDNGEKKNRVVEKN' A
#
# COMPACT_ATOMS: atom_id res chain seq x y z
N LEU A 1 35.45 42.75 -24.48
CA LEU A 1 34.71 41.79 -25.32
C LEU A 1 35.22 40.35 -25.16
N THR A 2 36.53 40.10 -25.29
CA THR A 2 37.13 38.76 -25.19
C THR A 2 36.93 38.05 -23.84
N GLN A 3 37.08 38.77 -22.72
CA GLN A 3 36.88 38.21 -21.38
C GLN A 3 35.44 37.75 -21.13
N PHE A 4 34.45 38.53 -21.60
CA PHE A 4 33.04 38.18 -21.50
C PHE A 4 32.75 36.89 -22.28
N MET A 5 33.20 36.81 -23.53
CA MET A 5 33.05 35.61 -24.36
C MET A 5 33.70 34.38 -23.71
N HIS A 6 34.90 34.52 -23.15
CA HIS A 6 35.59 33.43 -22.46
C HIS A 6 34.82 32.95 -21.22
N MET A 7 34.31 33.88 -20.43
CA MET A 7 33.54 33.55 -19.23
C MET A 7 32.20 32.88 -19.59
N SER A 8 31.51 33.36 -20.63
CA SER A 8 30.28 32.74 -21.13
C SER A 8 30.50 31.31 -21.64
N ILE A 9 31.58 31.06 -22.38
CA ILE A 9 31.92 29.72 -22.88
C ILE A 9 32.20 28.77 -21.71
N THR A 10 32.98 29.22 -20.74
CA THR A 10 33.30 28.43 -19.54
C THR A 10 32.05 28.12 -18.73
N ASN A 11 31.19 29.11 -18.50
CA ASN A 11 29.93 28.92 -17.80
C ASN A 11 29.03 27.91 -18.51
N LYS A 12 28.94 27.99 -19.85
CA LYS A 12 28.16 27.03 -20.63
C LYS A 12 28.68 25.60 -20.46
N LYS A 13 30.01 25.39 -20.52
CA LYS A 13 30.62 24.08 -20.27
C LYS A 13 30.31 23.54 -18.87
N ASN A 14 30.35 24.41 -17.86
CA ASN A 14 30.03 24.03 -16.48
C ASN A 14 28.55 23.64 -16.33
N ILE A 15 27.65 24.36 -16.99
CA ILE A 15 26.21 24.03 -17.01
C ILE A 15 26.00 22.68 -17.72
N ASP A 16 26.60 22.48 -18.89
CA ASP A 16 26.52 21.23 -19.65
C ASP A 16 27.00 20.04 -18.78
N ALA A 17 28.11 20.20 -18.07
CA ALA A 17 28.63 19.18 -17.15
C ALA A 17 27.71 18.94 -15.95
N SER A 18 27.14 20.00 -15.36
CA SER A 18 26.23 19.89 -14.22
C SER A 18 24.93 19.17 -14.61
N ILE A 19 24.39 19.45 -15.80
CA ILE A 19 23.21 18.74 -16.35
C ILE A 19 23.54 17.25 -16.52
N LYS A 20 24.69 16.91 -17.11
CA LYS A 20 25.12 15.51 -17.28
C LYS A 20 25.24 14.76 -15.96
N ASN A 21 25.79 15.40 -14.93
CA ASN A 21 25.88 14.79 -13.60
C ASN A 21 24.50 14.53 -13.00
N LEU A 22 23.57 15.47 -13.16
CA LEU A 22 22.19 15.30 -12.71
C LEU A 22 21.48 14.16 -13.45
N GLU A 23 21.64 14.06 -14.77
CA GLU A 23 21.10 12.96 -15.58
C GLU A 23 21.56 11.60 -15.04
N VAL A 24 22.85 11.47 -14.72
CA VAL A 24 23.43 10.23 -14.16
C VAL A 24 22.83 9.92 -12.79
N HIS A 25 22.79 10.89 -11.87
CA HIS A 25 22.25 10.68 -10.52
C HIS A 25 20.77 10.32 -10.54
N VAL A 26 19.96 11.01 -11.36
CA VAL A 26 18.53 10.71 -11.52
C VAL A 26 18.34 9.33 -12.13
N GLY A 27 19.15 8.94 -13.12
CA GLY A 27 19.12 7.59 -13.70
C GLY A 27 19.46 6.49 -12.69
N GLN A 28 20.42 6.72 -11.80
CA GLN A 28 20.77 5.80 -10.72
C GLN A 28 19.63 5.67 -9.69
N LEU A 29 19.03 6.78 -9.28
CA LEU A 29 17.87 6.79 -8.37
C LEU A 29 16.68 6.04 -9.00
N ALA A 30 16.38 6.30 -10.27
CA ALA A 30 15.32 5.59 -10.99
C ALA A 30 15.58 4.08 -11.04
N LYS A 31 16.83 3.66 -11.28
CA LYS A 31 17.24 2.24 -11.26
C LYS A 31 17.13 1.62 -9.86
N GLN A 32 17.43 2.36 -8.81
CA GLN A 32 17.25 1.89 -7.43
C GLN A 32 15.76 1.71 -7.11
N LEU A 33 14.93 2.67 -7.51
CA LEU A 33 13.48 2.61 -7.31
C LEU A 33 12.84 1.45 -8.09
N SER A 34 13.28 1.21 -9.34
CA SER A 34 12.80 0.06 -10.12
C SER A 34 13.24 -1.28 -9.53
N LYS A 35 14.46 -1.35 -8.96
CA LYS A 35 14.97 -2.54 -8.26
C LYS A 35 14.26 -2.82 -6.94
N HIS A 36 13.80 -1.79 -6.24
CA HIS A 36 13.10 -1.94 -4.97
C HIS A 36 11.75 -2.65 -5.13
N GLY A 37 11.24 -2.74 -6.38
CA GLY A 37 9.93 -3.29 -6.66
C GLY A 37 8.83 -2.43 -6.06
N SER A 38 7.64 -2.51 -6.65
CA SER A 38 6.41 -2.21 -5.94
C SER A 38 6.24 -3.30 -4.87
N GLY A 39 7.05 -3.25 -3.82
CA GLY A 39 6.79 -4.05 -2.63
C GLY A 39 5.40 -3.65 -2.17
N SER A 40 4.42 -4.55 -2.36
CA SER A 40 3.15 -4.44 -1.66
C SER A 40 3.52 -4.13 -0.22
N PHE A 41 2.93 -3.07 0.36
CA PHE A 41 2.98 -2.92 1.80
C PHE A 41 2.59 -4.27 2.37
N LEU A 42 3.56 -4.99 2.95
CA LEU A 42 3.28 -6.29 3.52
C LEU A 42 2.41 -5.95 4.71
N ALA A 43 1.12 -6.26 4.64
CA ALA A 43 0.24 -6.07 5.76
C ALA A 43 0.77 -6.98 6.89
N ASN A 44 1.54 -6.40 7.82
CA ASN A 44 1.99 -7.06 9.04
C ASN A 44 0.83 -7.25 10.05
N THR A 45 -0.42 -7.13 9.58
CA THR A 45 -1.58 -7.44 10.39
C THR A 45 -1.63 -8.95 10.59
N GLN A 46 -1.15 -9.40 11.74
CA GLN A 46 -1.50 -10.73 12.24
C GLN A 46 -2.98 -10.69 12.65
N VAL A 47 -3.74 -11.70 12.22
CA VAL A 47 -5.13 -11.86 12.66
C VAL A 47 -5.13 -12.00 14.18
N ASN A 48 -5.68 -11.02 14.90
CA ASN A 48 -5.82 -11.11 16.35
C ASN A 48 -6.84 -12.21 16.67
N LEU A 49 -6.36 -13.39 17.08
CA LEU A 49 -7.20 -14.53 17.45
C LEU A 49 -8.17 -14.19 18.61
N LYS A 50 -7.85 -13.18 19.44
CA LYS A 50 -8.75 -12.71 20.50
C LYS A 50 -9.94 -11.90 19.96
N GLU A 51 -9.79 -11.29 18.79
CA GLU A 51 -10.84 -10.46 18.14
C GLU A 51 -11.73 -11.25 17.18
N GLN A 52 -11.55 -12.57 17.07
CA GLN A 52 -12.50 -13.42 16.33
C GLN A 52 -13.89 -13.27 16.95
N CYS A 53 -14.73 -12.46 16.31
CA CYS A 53 -16.09 -12.21 16.73
C CYS A 53 -16.85 -13.53 16.64
N LYS A 54 -17.06 -14.18 17.78
CA LYS A 54 -17.91 -15.37 17.86
C LYS A 54 -19.32 -14.94 17.49
N ALA A 55 -19.82 -15.54 16.40
CA ALA A 55 -21.16 -15.39 15.82
C ALA A 55 -22.09 -14.36 16.49
N ILE A 56 -22.40 -13.31 15.76
CA ILE A 56 -23.30 -12.25 16.25
C ILE A 56 -24.73 -12.80 16.26
N LYS A 57 -25.39 -12.74 17.41
CA LYS A 57 -26.83 -13.00 17.53
C LYS A 57 -27.58 -11.72 17.22
N THR A 58 -28.43 -11.75 16.21
CA THR A 58 -29.39 -10.66 15.97
C THR A 58 -30.44 -10.63 17.08
N ARG A 59 -31.14 -9.49 17.24
CA ARG A 59 -32.27 -9.36 18.18
C ARG A 59 -33.34 -10.44 18.01
N TRP A 60 -33.48 -11.00 16.81
CA TRP A 60 -34.44 -12.05 16.46
C TRP A 60 -33.90 -13.46 16.74
N GLY A 61 -32.71 -13.60 17.32
CA GLY A 61 -32.09 -14.88 17.63
C GLY A 61 -31.40 -15.57 16.44
N THR A 62 -31.40 -14.97 15.25
CA THR A 62 -30.65 -15.50 14.11
C THR A 62 -29.17 -15.28 14.31
N MET A 63 -28.38 -16.33 14.09
CA MET A 63 -26.93 -16.34 14.22
C MET A 63 -26.28 -16.05 12.86
N VAL A 64 -25.48 -14.99 12.77
CA VAL A 64 -24.84 -14.56 11.51
C VAL A 64 -23.35 -14.92 11.56
N GLY A 65 -22.85 -15.61 10.53
CA GLY A 65 -21.42 -15.92 10.36
C GLY A 65 -21.00 -17.37 10.66
N LEU A 66 -21.92 -18.26 11.02
CA LEU A 66 -21.68 -19.71 11.03
C LEU A 66 -22.34 -20.31 9.78
N LYS A 67 -21.63 -21.16 9.03
CA LYS A 67 -22.24 -21.96 7.96
C LYS A 67 -23.21 -22.94 8.63
N ASP A 68 -24.49 -22.85 8.28
CA ASP A 68 -25.58 -23.63 8.85
C ASP A 68 -25.32 -25.14 8.74
N ASN A 69 -24.99 -25.78 9.86
CA ASN A 69 -25.32 -27.18 10.07
C ASN A 69 -26.60 -27.19 10.92
N GLY A 70 -27.72 -27.33 10.22
CA GLY A 70 -29.05 -27.09 10.77
C GLY A 70 -29.43 -28.06 11.89
N GLU A 71 -29.93 -27.49 12.98
CA GLU A 71 -30.92 -28.12 13.83
C GLU A 71 -32.02 -27.10 14.15
N LYS A 72 -33.13 -27.21 13.42
CA LYS A 72 -34.36 -26.48 13.72
C LYS A 72 -35.01 -27.14 14.94
N LYS A 73 -34.91 -26.52 16.12
CA LYS A 73 -35.80 -26.88 17.24
C LYS A 73 -37.15 -26.22 17.05
N ASN A 74 -38.15 -27.04 16.71
CA ASN A 74 -39.56 -26.66 16.63
C ASN A 74 -40.03 -26.13 18.00
N ARG A 75 -40.56 -24.90 18.03
CA ARG A 75 -41.27 -24.37 19.19
C ARG A 75 -42.73 -24.79 19.03
N VAL A 76 -43.15 -25.80 19.79
CA VAL A 76 -44.57 -26.15 19.92
C VAL A 76 -45.28 -24.96 20.55
N VAL A 77 -46.23 -24.39 19.81
CA VAL A 77 -47.13 -23.36 20.31
C VAL A 77 -48.27 -24.09 21.02
N GLU A 78 -48.20 -24.18 22.35
CA GLU A 78 -49.41 -24.44 23.13
C GLU A 78 -50.22 -23.15 23.15
N LYS A 79 -51.37 -23.19 22.46
CA LYS A 79 -52.44 -22.21 22.61
C LYS A 79 -53.17 -22.54 23.91
N ASN A 80 -53.14 -21.61 24.86
CA ASN A 80 -54.18 -21.43 25.86
C ASN A 80 -54.66 -19.98 25.76
#